data_AF-A0A832SYY4-F1
#
_entry.id   AF-A0A832SYY4-F1
#
_cell.length_a   1.000
_cell.length_b   1.000
_cell.length_c   1.000
_cell.angle_alpha   90.00
_cell.angle_beta   90.00
_cell.angle_gamma   90.00
#
_symmetry.space_group_name_H-M   'P 1'
#
loop_
_entity.id
_entity.type
_entity.pdbx_description
1 polymer ?
#
loop_
_entity_poly.entity_id
_entity_poly.type
_entity_poly.pdbx_seq_one_letter_code
_entity_poly.pdbx_strand_id
1 'polypeptide(L)' 'MKKDFNVKGMHCKSCGMLIKDSVGEIPGVNEVLVSHALGKVMVDCDDSVDEGLIKEAIRKEGFEVR' A
#
# COMPACT_ATOMS: atom_id res chain seq x y z
N MET A 1 11.73 -7.63 0.51
CA MET A 1 11.77 -7.01 1.85
C MET A 1 10.36 -6.58 2.18
N LYS A 2 9.87 -6.92 3.38
CA LYS A 2 8.47 -6.70 3.75
C LYS A 2 8.33 -5.43 4.56
N LYS A 3 7.44 -4.55 4.12
CA LYS A 3 7.09 -3.27 4.75
C LYS A 3 5.60 -3.26 5.07
N ASP A 4 5.24 -2.89 6.30
CA ASP A 4 3.84 -2.77 6.71
C ASP A 4 3.44 -1.33 6.96
N PHE A 5 2.24 -0.98 6.50
CA PHE A 5 1.69 0.36 6.54
C PHE A 5 0.30 0.32 7.13
N ASN A 6 -0.01 1.25 8.04
CA ASN A 6 -1.35 1.35 8.59
C ASN A 6 -2.14 2.38 7.77
N VAL A 7 -3.24 1.96 7.18
CA VAL A 7 -4.05 2.80 6.30
C VAL A 7 -5.43 3.03 6.90
N LYS A 8 -5.85 4.29 6.96
CA LYS A 8 -7.18 4.74 7.36
C LYS A 8 -7.98 5.17 6.13
N GLY A 9 -9.31 4.99 6.23
CA GLY A 9 -10.25 5.34 5.14
C GLY A 9 -10.62 4.17 4.22
N MET A 10 -10.05 2.98 4.43
CA MET A 10 -10.50 1.76 3.74
C MET A 10 -11.86 1.30 4.27
N HIS A 11 -12.94 1.90 3.78
CA HIS A 11 -14.32 1.56 4.16
C HIS A 11 -14.96 0.46 3.29
N CYS A 12 -14.32 0.07 2.19
CA CYS A 12 -14.86 -0.93 1.26
C CYS A 12 -13.78 -1.87 0.72
N LYS A 13 -14.16 -3.11 0.36
CA LYS A 13 -13.28 -4.08 -0.33
C LYS A 13 -12.68 -3.53 -1.62
N SER A 14 -13.40 -2.67 -2.33
CA SER A 14 -12.92 -2.05 -3.57
C SER A 14 -11.77 -1.07 -3.31
N CYS A 15 -11.68 -0.47 -2.12
CA CYS A 15 -10.63 0.49 -1.77
C CYS A 15 -9.23 -0.15 -1.73
N GLY A 16 -9.13 -1.45 -1.49
CA GLY A 16 -7.83 -2.11 -1.33
C GLY A 16 -7.33 -2.72 -2.61
N MET A 17 -8.22 -2.96 -3.59
CA MET A 17 -7.76 -3.23 -4.94
C MET A 17 -7.05 -2.03 -5.53
N LEU A 18 -7.63 -0.82 -5.35
CA LEU A 18 -7.02 0.44 -5.73
C LEU A 18 -5.60 0.58 -5.13
N ILE A 19 -5.49 0.45 -3.81
CA ILE A 19 -4.17 0.52 -3.13
C ILE A 19 -3.20 -0.54 -3.64
N LYS A 20 -3.69 -1.76 -3.84
CA LYS A 20 -2.86 -2.85 -4.35
C LYS A 20 -2.33 -2.57 -5.75
N ASP A 21 -3.18 -2.03 -6.63
CA ASP A 21 -2.84 -1.70 -8.01
C ASP A 21 -1.81 -0.55 -8.03
N SER A 22 -2.12 0.56 -7.36
CA SER A 22 -1.26 1.75 -7.37
C SER A 22 0.10 1.51 -6.70
N VAL A 23 0.16 0.74 -5.62
CA VAL A 23 1.43 0.36 -4.98
C VAL A 23 2.15 -0.73 -5.80
N GLY A 24 1.42 -1.63 -6.45
CA GLY A 24 2.00 -2.69 -7.28
C GLY A 24 2.66 -2.18 -8.57
N GLU A 25 2.25 -1.00 -9.06
CA GLU A 25 2.89 -0.33 -10.19
C GLU A 25 4.27 0.27 -9.85
N ILE A 26 4.63 0.36 -8.57
CA ILE A 26 5.92 0.94 -8.16
C ILE A 26 7.05 -0.02 -8.56
N PRO A 27 8.06 0.45 -9.32
CA PRO A 27 9.18 -0.39 -9.71
C PRO A 27 9.94 -0.91 -8.50
N GLY A 28 10.16 -2.22 -8.45
CA GLY A 28 10.79 -2.90 -7.31
C GLY A 28 9.80 -3.46 -6.30
N VAL A 29 8.49 -3.24 -6.45
CA VAL A 29 7.47 -3.96 -5.69
C VAL A 29 7.22 -5.32 -6.32
N ASN A 30 7.32 -6.39 -5.53
CA ASN A 30 7.06 -7.76 -5.95
C ASN A 30 5.64 -8.21 -5.59
N GLU A 31 5.19 -7.87 -4.37
CA GLU A 31 3.88 -8.29 -3.87
C GLU A 31 3.25 -7.22 -2.98
N VAL A 32 1.92 -7.05 -3.09
CA VAL A 32 1.14 -6.18 -2.22
C VAL A 32 -0.05 -6.94 -1.66
N LEU A 33 -0.15 -6.96 -0.33
CA LEU A 33 -1.20 -7.61 0.44
C LEU A 33 -1.97 -6.55 1.23
N VAL A 34 -3.27 -6.44 0.96
CA VAL A 34 -4.13 -5.47 1.64
C VAL A 34 -5.11 -6.18 2.56
N SER A 35 -5.12 -5.76 3.82
CA SER A 35 -5.98 -6.30 4.88
C SER A 35 -6.96 -5.23 5.35
N HIS A 36 -8.12 -5.16 4.69
CA HIS A 36 -9.22 -4.27 5.07
C HIS A 36 -9.69 -4.46 6.51
N ALA A 37 -9.78 -5.71 6.96
CA ALA A 37 -10.24 -6.05 8.31
C ALA A 37 -9.30 -5.49 9.39
N LEU A 38 -8.02 -5.32 9.07
CA LEU A 38 -6.99 -4.83 10.00
C LEU A 38 -6.58 -3.37 9.72
N GLY A 39 -7.03 -2.79 8.60
CA GLY A 39 -6.55 -1.49 8.12
C GLY A 39 -5.05 -1.48 7.82
N LYS A 40 -4.51 -2.60 7.31
CA LYS A 40 -3.06 -2.76 7.04
C LYS A 40 -2.78 -3.07 5.58
N VAL A 41 -1.65 -2.57 5.09
CA VAL A 41 -1.08 -2.88 3.78
C VAL A 41 0.33 -3.41 4.00
N MET A 42 0.61 -4.62 3.51
CA MET A 42 1.96 -5.18 3.50
C MET A 42 2.47 -5.18 2.07
N VAL A 43 3.69 -4.69 1.89
CA VAL A 43 4.35 -4.57 0.60
C VAL A 43 5.64 -5.36 0.68
N ASP A 44 5.80 -6.36 -0.18
CA ASP A 44 7.10 -6.95 -0.46
C ASP A 44 7.74 -6.22 -1.63
N CYS A 45 8.88 -5.57 -1.38
CA CYS A 45 9.63 -4.82 -2.37
C CYS A 45 11.13 -5.00 -2.19
N ASP A 46 11.92 -4.54 -3.16
CA ASP A 46 13.37 -4.49 -3.05
C ASP A 46 13.82 -3.53 -1.92
N ASP A 47 15.05 -3.70 -1.42
CA ASP A 47 15.66 -2.83 -0.41
C ASP A 47 15.75 -1.37 -0.90
N SER A 48 15.94 -1.20 -2.21
CA SER A 48 16.08 0.10 -2.87
C SER A 48 14.79 0.92 -2.92
N VAL A 49 13.62 0.31 -2.63
CA VAL A 49 12.33 1.00 -2.74
C VAL A 49 12.08 1.86 -1.52
N ASP A 50 11.89 3.16 -1.72
CA ASP A 50 11.64 4.10 -0.64
C ASP A 50 10.22 3.96 -0.05
N GLU A 51 10.12 4.03 1.28
CA GLU A 51 8.83 3.96 1.98
C GLU A 51 7.94 5.18 1.69
N GLY A 52 8.54 6.34 1.43
CA GLY A 52 7.86 7.56 1.05
C GLY A 52 7.11 7.39 -0.26
N LEU A 53 7.72 6.78 -1.28
CA LEU A 53 7.06 6.51 -2.57
C LEU A 53 5.78 5.66 -2.39
N ILE A 54 5.85 4.63 -1.56
CA ILE A 54 4.70 3.78 -1.25
C ILE A 54 3.62 4.59 -0.52
N LYS A 55 4.00 5.39 0.47
CA LYS A 55 3.06 6.24 1.22
C LYS A 55 2.40 7.29 0.32
N GLU A 56 3.14 7.86 -0.63
CA GLU A 56 2.62 8.83 -1.58
C GLU A 56 1.63 8.21 -2.56
N ALA A 57 1.91 7.01 -3.08
CA ALA A 57 0.95 6.28 -3.93
C ALA A 57 -0.38 6.06 -3.20
N ILE A 58 -0.33 5.61 -1.94
CA ILE A 58 -1.53 5.40 -1.12
C ILE A 58 -2.30 6.73 -0.87
N ARG A 59 -1.58 7.82 -0.62
CA ARG A 59 -2.18 9.16 -0.43
C ARG A 59 -2.81 9.70 -1.70
N LYS A 60 -2.23 9.41 -2.86
CA LYS A 60 -2.72 9.87 -4.16
C LYS A 60 -4.09 9.27 -4.50
N GLU A 61 -4.38 8.09 -3.98
CA GLU A 61 -5.69 7.46 -4.09
C GLU A 61 -6.72 7.96 -3.05
N GLY A 62 -6.33 8.90 -2.19
CA GLY A 62 -7.21 9.51 -1.20
C GLY A 62 -7.27 8.79 0.14
N PHE A 63 -6.32 7.89 0.42
CA PHE A 63 -6.22 7.20 1.70
C PHE A 63 -5.16 7.82 2.61
N GLU A 64 -5.36 7.71 3.93
CA GLU A 64 -4.38 8.21 4.90
C GLU A 64 -3.51 7.06 5.38
N VAL A 65 -2.20 7.16 5.22
CA VAL A 65 -1.23 6.12 5.61
C VAL A 65 -0.27 6.63 6.68
N ARG A 66 0.02 5.77 7.66
CA ARG A 66 0.90 6.02 8.79
C ARG A 66 1.96 4.92 8.87
#